data_AF-R9JBQ6-F1
#
_entry.id   AF-R9JBQ6-F1
#
_cell.length_a   1.000
_cell.length_b   1.000
_cell.length_c   1.000
_cell.angle_alpha   90.00
_cell.angle_beta   90.00
_cell.angle_gamma   90.00
#
_symmetry.space_group_name_H-M   'P 1'
#
loop_
_entity.id
_entity.type
_entity.pdbx_description
1 polymer ?
#
loop_
_entity_poly.entity_id
_entity_poly.type
_entity_poly.pdbx_seq_one_letter_code
_entity_poly.pdbx_strand_id
1 'polypeptide(L)'
;MDQCTHEVRAEYWKGIIKACGRRPAGQSAKSWMDENGICEQSYYHWQRKFRKQAYGLIKESAAVPAVPENADIAFVEIPYKPVAEDTVETVSGVAVIQTSSVRIEITNDISDPVLTRILREVSHA
;
A
#
# COMPACT_ATOMS: atom_id res chain seq x y z
N MET A 1 -12.37 38.77 -4.12
CA MET A 1 -12.23 37.67 -5.11
C MET A 1 -13.57 36.97 -5.14
N ASP A 2 -14.27 37.05 -6.27
CA ASP A 2 -15.63 36.53 -6.42
C ASP A 2 -15.71 35.03 -6.16
N GLN A 3 -16.77 34.59 -5.47
CA GLN A 3 -17.07 33.19 -5.15
C GLN A 3 -16.79 32.24 -6.34
N CYS A 4 -17.16 32.69 -7.54
CA CYS A 4 -17.01 31.97 -8.80
C CYS A 4 -15.54 31.62 -9.13
N THR A 5 -14.60 32.53 -8.85
CA THR A 5 -13.15 32.27 -9.05
C THR A 5 -12.61 31.22 -8.09
N HIS A 6 -13.21 31.13 -6.90
CA HIS A 6 -12.78 30.22 -5.86
C HIS A 6 -13.25 28.78 -6.13
N GLU A 7 -14.43 28.62 -6.73
CA GLU A 7 -14.95 27.33 -7.20
C GLU A 7 -14.15 26.79 -8.38
N VAL A 8 -13.90 27.61 -9.40
CA VAL A 8 -13.10 27.22 -10.58
C VAL A 8 -11.71 26.74 -10.15
N ARG A 9 -11.08 27.47 -9.21
CA ARG A 9 -9.77 27.09 -8.68
C ARG A 9 -9.84 25.80 -7.87
N ALA A 10 -10.91 25.57 -7.12
CA ALA A 10 -11.10 24.34 -6.38
C ALA A 10 -11.26 23.13 -7.31
N GLU A 11 -12.06 23.24 -8.37
CA GLU A 11 -12.22 22.17 -9.37
C GLU A 11 -10.90 21.84 -10.08
N TYR A 12 -10.13 22.85 -10.46
CA TYR A 12 -8.78 22.67 -11.01
C TYR A 12 -7.89 21.83 -10.08
N TRP A 13 -7.82 22.19 -8.79
CA TRP A 13 -6.99 21.45 -7.82
C TRP A 13 -7.52 20.05 -7.50
N LYS A 14 -8.84 19.83 -7.53
CA LYS A 14 -9.41 18.47 -7.45
C LYS A 14 -8.95 17.62 -8.63
N GLY A 15 -8.91 18.19 -9.84
CA GLY A 15 -8.39 17.53 -11.03
C GLY A 15 -6.94 17.09 -10.87
N ILE A 16 -6.08 17.99 -10.40
CA ILE A 16 -4.65 17.69 -10.13
C ILE A 16 -4.49 16.57 -9.10
N ILE A 17 -5.23 16.63 -7.98
CA ILE A 17 -5.11 15.61 -6.92
C ILE A 17 -5.57 14.24 -7.44
N LYS A 18 -6.65 14.18 -8.22
CA LYS A 18 -7.10 12.93 -8.86
C LYS A 18 -6.08 12.40 -9.87
N ALA A 19 -5.45 13.28 -10.65
CA ALA A 19 -4.44 12.90 -11.62
C ALA A 19 -3.18 12.34 -10.93
N CYS A 20 -2.70 13.01 -9.88
CA CYS A 20 -1.58 12.51 -9.06
C CYS A 20 -1.89 11.16 -8.40
N GLY A 21 -3.16 10.90 -8.04
CA GLY A 21 -3.60 9.59 -7.54
C GLY A 21 -3.55 8.46 -8.57
N ARG A 22 -3.56 8.78 -9.87
CA ARG A 22 -3.50 7.83 -11.00
C ARG A 22 -2.10 7.71 -11.61
N ARG A 23 -1.07 8.23 -10.94
CA ARG A 23 0.32 8.12 -11.40
C ARG A 23 0.77 6.65 -11.51
N PRO A 24 1.67 6.31 -12.46
CA PRO A 24 2.27 4.98 -12.59
C PRO A 24 2.83 4.42 -11.27
N ALA A 25 2.72 3.10 -11.10
CA ALA A 25 3.31 2.40 -9.97
C ALA A 25 4.84 2.62 -9.96
N GLY A 26 5.39 2.96 -8.79
CA GLY A 26 6.80 3.32 -8.64
C GLY A 26 7.11 4.81 -8.82
N GLN A 27 6.18 5.62 -9.34
CA GLN A 27 6.37 7.07 -9.41
C GLN A 27 6.00 7.73 -8.07
N SER A 28 6.91 8.54 -7.52
CA SER A 28 6.62 9.35 -6.34
C SER A 28 5.69 10.51 -6.70
N ALA A 29 4.88 10.96 -5.73
CA ALA A 29 4.04 12.14 -5.93
C ALA A 29 4.86 13.39 -6.26
N LYS A 30 6.09 13.48 -5.73
CA LYS A 30 7.01 14.59 -5.97
C LYS A 30 7.49 14.65 -7.42
N SER A 31 7.99 13.54 -7.97
CA SER A 31 8.40 13.48 -9.39
C SER A 31 7.22 13.76 -10.32
N TRP A 32 6.03 13.22 -10.01
CA TRP A 32 4.83 13.53 -10.80
C TRP A 32 4.49 15.03 -10.77
N MET A 33 4.61 15.69 -9.62
CA MET A 33 4.38 17.14 -9.52
C MET A 33 5.41 17.94 -10.32
N ASP A 34 6.69 17.58 -10.24
CA ASP A 34 7.76 18.25 -10.98
C ASP A 34 7.55 18.13 -12.50
N GLU A 35 7.19 16.94 -13.00
CA GLU A 35 6.90 16.69 -14.42
C GLU A 35 5.67 17.46 -14.92
N ASN A 36 4.68 17.68 -14.06
CA ASN A 36 3.43 18.38 -14.41
C ASN A 36 3.48 19.89 -14.08
N GLY A 37 4.64 20.42 -13.67
CA GLY A 37 4.80 21.83 -13.32
C GLY A 37 3.96 22.28 -12.11
N ILE A 38 3.65 21.34 -11.21
CA ILE A 38 2.84 21.58 -10.02
C ILE A 38 3.74 21.97 -8.86
N CYS A 39 3.50 23.15 -8.28
CA CYS A 39 4.19 23.55 -7.05
C CYS A 39 3.78 22.66 -5.86
N GLU A 40 4.76 21.98 -5.25
CA GLU A 40 4.58 21.06 -4.13
C GLU A 40 3.84 21.71 -2.93
N GLN A 41 4.19 22.94 -2.58
CA GLN A 41 3.54 23.66 -1.48
C GLN A 41 2.04 23.89 -1.75
N SER A 42 1.70 24.29 -2.97
CA SER A 42 0.31 24.52 -3.37
C SER A 42 -0.48 23.21 -3.38
N TYR A 43 0.13 22.13 -3.86
CA TYR A 43 -0.49 20.80 -3.87
C TYR A 43 -0.89 20.35 -2.46
N TYR A 44 0.05 20.35 -1.52
CA TYR A 44 -0.25 19.91 -0.16
C TYR A 44 -1.18 20.86 0.59
N HIS A 45 -1.11 22.16 0.30
CA HIS A 45 -2.07 23.13 0.83
C HIS A 45 -3.51 22.78 0.41
N TRP A 46 -3.75 22.60 -0.88
CA TRP A 46 -5.08 22.26 -1.40
C TRP A 46 -5.53 20.86 -0.99
N GLN A 47 -4.63 19.88 -0.98
CA GLN A 47 -4.95 18.55 -0.49
C GLN A 47 -5.42 18.57 0.97
N ARG A 48 -4.71 19.31 1.84
CA ARG A 48 -5.11 19.50 3.25
C ARG A 48 -6.44 20.23 3.36
N LYS A 49 -6.68 21.26 2.54
CA LYS A 49 -7.95 22.01 2.52
C LYS A 49 -9.14 21.10 2.17
N PHE A 50 -9.02 20.27 1.14
CA PHE A 50 -10.08 19.33 0.77
C PHE A 50 -10.31 18.24 1.81
N ARG A 51 -9.25 17.69 2.42
CA ARG A 51 -9.39 16.74 3.53
C ARG A 51 -10.19 17.37 4.67
N LYS A 52 -9.84 18.59 5.09
CA LYS A 52 -10.57 19.31 6.14
C LYS A 52 -12.03 19.57 5.78
N GLN A 53 -12.32 19.95 4.52
CA GLN A 53 -13.70 20.11 4.05
C GLN A 53 -14.47 18.79 4.12
N ALA A 54 -13.89 17.68 3.67
CA ALA A 54 -14.51 16.36 3.77
C ALA A 54 -14.75 15.96 5.24
N TYR A 55 -13.79 16.19 6.14
CA TYR A 55 -13.98 15.93 7.57
C TYR A 55 -15.02 16.82 8.23
N GLY A 56 -15.10 18.10 7.86
CA GLY A 56 -16.14 19.03 8.33
C GLY A 56 -17.53 18.58 7.88
N LEU A 57 -17.66 18.21 6.60
CA LEU A 57 -18.88 17.64 6.04
C LEU A 57 -19.26 16.33 6.74
N ILE A 58 -18.30 15.44 7.00
CA ILE A 58 -18.56 14.20 7.75
C ILE A 58 -18.99 14.51 9.18
N LYS A 59 -18.42 15.53 9.84
CA LYS A 59 -18.83 15.94 11.19
C LYS A 59 -20.23 16.56 11.22
N GLU A 60 -20.61 17.31 10.18
CA GLU A 60 -21.96 17.87 10.03
C GLU A 60 -22.99 16.84 9.55
N SER A 61 -22.58 15.88 8.70
CA SER A 61 -23.42 14.78 8.22
C SER A 61 -23.45 13.59 9.18
N ALA A 62 -22.52 13.54 10.15
CA ALA A 62 -22.53 12.58 11.25
C ALA A 62 -23.51 13.02 12.35
N ALA A 63 -24.78 13.08 11.95
CA ALA A 63 -25.84 12.47 12.74
C ALA A 63 -25.83 10.93 12.54
N VAL A 64 -24.65 10.32 12.49
CA VAL A 64 -24.50 8.89 12.78
C VAL A 64 -24.64 8.80 14.30
N PRO A 65 -25.42 7.87 14.87
CA PRO A 65 -25.65 7.85 16.31
C PRO A 65 -24.29 7.74 17.00
N ALA A 66 -23.87 8.84 17.63
CA ALA A 66 -22.85 8.78 18.65
C ALA A 66 -23.42 7.83 19.69
N VAL A 67 -22.78 6.67 19.85
CA VAL A 67 -23.09 5.74 20.94
C VAL A 67 -23.14 6.59 22.21
N PRO A 68 -24.27 6.61 22.95
CA PRO A 68 -24.40 7.46 24.11
C PRO A 68 -23.29 7.12 25.11
N GLU A 69 -22.67 8.16 25.65
CA GLU A 69 -21.48 8.14 26.51
C GLU A 69 -21.69 7.41 27.87
N ASN A 70 -22.80 6.68 28.04
CA ASN A 70 -23.19 5.97 29.26
C ASN A 70 -23.81 4.58 29.00
N ALA A 71 -23.48 3.92 27.89
CA ALA A 71 -23.70 2.48 27.80
C ALA A 71 -22.47 1.79 28.39
N ASP A 72 -22.64 1.04 29.48
CA ASP A 72 -21.61 0.16 30.05
C ASP A 72 -20.95 -0.62 28.91
N ILE A 73 -19.71 -0.24 28.61
CA ILE A 73 -18.94 -0.82 27.51
C ILE A 73 -18.53 -2.23 27.97
N ALA A 74 -19.40 -3.20 27.71
CA ALA A 74 -19.10 -4.60 27.87
C ALA A 74 -18.21 -5.04 26.70
N PHE A 75 -16.91 -5.10 26.94
CA PHE A 75 -15.97 -5.72 26.02
C PHE A 75 -16.25 -7.23 25.97
N VAL A 76 -16.57 -7.74 24.79
CA VAL A 76 -16.64 -9.18 24.53
C VAL A 76 -15.36 -9.58 23.81
N GLU A 77 -14.67 -10.59 24.34
CA GLU A 77 -13.52 -11.18 23.66
C GLU A 77 -14.00 -11.78 22.33
N ILE A 78 -13.49 -11.25 21.22
CA ILE A 78 -13.65 -11.87 19.92
C ILE A 78 -12.82 -13.16 19.97
N PRO A 79 -13.39 -14.35 19.67
CA PRO A 79 -12.63 -15.58 19.62
C PRO A 79 -11.46 -15.39 18.67
N TYR A 80 -10.26 -15.28 19.23
CA TYR A 80 -9.03 -15.29 18.46
C TYR A 80 -8.88 -16.72 17.96
N LYS A 81 -9.28 -16.94 16.72
CA LYS A 81 -8.68 -18.04 15.97
C LYS A 81 -7.25 -17.59 15.78
N PRO A 82 -6.23 -18.23 16.40
CA PRO A 82 -4.91 -18.14 15.82
C PRO A 82 -5.14 -18.45 14.35
N VAL A 83 -4.77 -17.52 13.48
CA VAL A 83 -4.31 -17.91 12.15
C VAL A 83 -3.35 -19.02 12.50
N ALA A 84 -3.73 -20.27 12.15
CA ALA A 84 -2.84 -21.39 12.31
C ALA A 84 -1.51 -20.81 11.87
N GLU A 85 -0.50 -20.86 12.75
CA GLU A 85 0.86 -20.58 12.32
C GLU A 85 0.91 -21.21 10.95
N ASP A 86 1.18 -20.41 9.91
CA ASP A 86 1.60 -21.01 8.66
C ASP A 86 2.76 -21.86 9.17
N THR A 87 2.47 -23.14 9.43
CA THR A 87 3.35 -24.24 9.19
C THR A 87 3.82 -23.82 7.84
N VAL A 88 4.98 -23.17 7.83
CA VAL A 88 5.79 -23.01 6.66
C VAL A 88 5.81 -24.44 6.21
N GLU A 89 4.91 -24.78 5.28
CA GLU A 89 4.88 -26.08 4.67
C GLU A 89 6.30 -26.14 4.19
N THR A 90 7.10 -26.94 4.87
CA THR A 90 8.48 -27.13 4.53
C THR A 90 8.37 -27.63 3.12
N VAL A 91 8.57 -26.72 2.15
CA VAL A 91 8.32 -26.99 0.75
C VAL A 91 9.35 -28.05 0.46
N SER A 92 8.91 -29.30 0.52
CA SER A 92 9.78 -30.45 0.42
C SER A 92 10.35 -30.38 -0.98
N GLY A 93 11.62 -30.01 -1.09
CA GLY A 93 12.30 -29.91 -2.36
C GLY A 93 12.09 -31.21 -3.16
N VAL A 94 11.80 -31.07 -4.45
CA VAL A 94 11.68 -32.20 -5.37
C VAL A 94 13.04 -32.88 -5.57
N ALA A 95 14.12 -32.11 -5.44
CA ALA A 95 15.48 -32.62 -5.37
C ALA A 95 16.26 -31.95 -4.24
N VAL A 96 17.17 -32.69 -3.61
CA VAL A 96 18.05 -32.20 -2.54
C VAL A 96 19.49 -32.57 -2.87
N ILE A 97 20.38 -31.58 -2.87
CA ILE A 97 21.84 -31.77 -2.98
C ILE A 97 22.43 -31.52 -1.61
N GLN A 98 23.08 -32.53 -1.03
CA GLN A 98 23.62 -32.44 0.34
C GLN A 98 25.09 -32.87 0.40
N THR A 99 25.88 -32.05 1.07
CA THR A 99 27.28 -32.31 1.46
C THR A 99 27.40 -32.25 2.99
N SER A 100 28.62 -32.44 3.52
CA SER A 100 28.87 -32.37 4.97
C SER A 100 28.61 -30.98 5.57
N SER A 101 28.66 -29.92 4.76
CA SER A 101 28.53 -28.53 5.20
C SER A 101 27.40 -27.75 4.54
N VAL A 102 26.79 -28.27 3.46
CA VAL A 102 25.80 -27.55 2.67
C VAL A 102 24.62 -28.46 2.30
N ARG A 103 23.40 -27.93 2.36
CA ARG A 103 22.18 -28.55 1.86
C ARG A 103 21.44 -27.57 0.97
N ILE A 104 21.16 -27.97 -0.26
CA ILE A 104 20.45 -27.18 -1.27
C ILE A 104 19.17 -27.94 -1.62
N GLU A 105 18.03 -27.29 -1.44
CA GLU A 105 16.72 -27.85 -1.79
C GLU A 105 16.21 -27.15 -3.05
N ILE A 106 15.77 -27.95 -4.03
CA ILE A 106 15.27 -27.50 -5.32
C ILE A 106 13.78 -27.79 -5.39
N THR A 107 12.99 -26.74 -5.54
CA THR A 107 11.53 -26.78 -5.64
C THR A 107 11.09 -26.72 -7.11
N ASN A 108 9.85 -27.14 -7.41
CA ASN A 108 9.32 -27.16 -8.79
C ASN A 108 9.10 -25.77 -9.41
N ASP A 109 9.13 -24.72 -8.60
CA ASP A 109 9.00 -23.31 -9.01
C ASP A 109 10.36 -22.65 -9.32
N ILE A 110 11.46 -23.41 -9.31
CA ILE A 110 12.77 -22.88 -9.72
C ILE A 110 12.73 -22.42 -11.18
N SER A 111 13.20 -21.20 -11.42
CA SER A 111 13.31 -20.69 -12.79
C SER A 111 14.48 -21.33 -13.54
N ASP A 112 14.28 -21.65 -14.82
CA ASP A 112 15.29 -22.16 -15.75
C ASP A 112 16.66 -21.42 -15.70
N PRO A 113 16.73 -20.07 -15.70
CA PRO A 113 18.02 -19.38 -15.64
C PRO A 113 18.77 -19.62 -14.33
N VAL A 114 18.06 -19.79 -13.21
CA VAL A 114 18.67 -20.07 -11.90
C VAL A 114 19.20 -21.51 -11.88
N LEU A 115 18.40 -22.48 -12.31
CA LEU A 115 18.80 -23.88 -12.39
C LEU A 115 20.05 -24.05 -13.27
N THR A 116 20.04 -23.44 -14.46
CA THR A 116 21.16 -23.50 -15.42
C THR A 116 22.45 -22.91 -14.83
N ARG A 117 22.33 -21.79 -14.11
CA ARG A 117 23.49 -21.16 -13.49
C ARG A 117 24.08 -22.02 -12.38
N ILE A 118 23.23 -22.63 -11.54
CA ILE A 118 23.68 -23.57 -10.51
C ILE A 118 24.46 -24.73 -11.15
N LEU A 119 23.90 -25.40 -12.16
CA LEU A 119 24.55 -26.54 -12.83
C LEU A 119 25.86 -26.16 -13.54
N ARG A 120 25.94 -24.95 -14.10
CA ARG A 120 27.16 -24.44 -14.73
C ARG A 120 28.28 -24.23 -13.70
N GLU A 121 27.99 -23.58 -12.58
CA GLU A 121 29.01 -23.35 -11.54
C GLU A 121 29.49 -24.66 -10.92
N VAL A 122 28.62 -25.67 -10.80
CA VAL A 122 29.01 -27.02 -10.34
C VAL A 122 30.05 -27.67 -11.26
N SER A 123 30.03 -27.39 -12.57
CA SER A 123 31.05 -27.93 -13.49
C SER A 123 32.46 -27.33 -13.30
N HIS A 124 32.57 -26.26 -12.51
CA HIS A 124 33.83 -25.58 -12.21
C HIS A 124 34.36 -25.88 -10.78
N ALA A 125 33.64 -26.66 -9.99
CA ALA A 125 34.03 -27.14 -8.66
C ALA A 125 34.70 -28.52 -8.74
#